data_AF-A0A9E4C888-F1
#
_entry.id   AF-A0A9E4C888-F1
#
_cell.length_a   1.000
_cell.length_b   1.000
_cell.length_c   1.000
_cell.angle_alpha   90.00
_cell.angle_beta   90.00
_cell.angle_gamma   90.00
#
_symmetry.space_group_name_H-M   'P 1'
#
loop_
_entity.id
_entity.type
_entity.pdbx_description
1 polymer ?
#
loop_
_entity_poly.entity_id
_entity_poly.type
_entity_poly.pdbx_seq_one_letter_code
_entity_poly.pdbx_strand_id
1 'polypeptide(L)'
;MLSTLDWSLILAYIAFALVVGVLTSRSASRSLASYFVAGRSLPWWWIGTSMVATTFASDTPLVVAGIVAKRGISGNWFWWAWVIGNVGVAVFFAPLWRRAGVVTDAELIELRYGSGPGAFLRGFKAVYSSLIVNLIVMGWVFRAMAK
;
A
#
# COMPACT_ATOMS: atom_id res chain seq x y z
N MET A 1 31.54 -2.47 7.42
CA MET A 1 31.40 -3.90 7.03
C MET A 1 30.29 -4.48 7.89
N LEU A 2 29.38 -5.26 7.29
CA LEU A 2 28.28 -5.89 8.03
C LEU A 2 28.83 -6.99 8.95
N SER A 3 28.41 -6.98 10.21
CA SER A 3 28.75 -7.98 11.20
C SER A 3 28.03 -9.30 10.90
N THR A 4 28.53 -10.41 11.43
CA THR A 4 27.82 -11.71 11.44
C THR A 4 26.43 -11.56 12.07
N LEU A 5 26.29 -10.67 13.06
CA LEU A 5 25.00 -10.36 13.67
C LEU A 5 24.02 -9.76 12.65
N ASP A 6 24.45 -8.82 11.82
CA ASP A 6 23.59 -8.16 10.84
C ASP A 6 23.05 -9.17 9.80
N TRP A 7 23.93 -10.03 9.30
CA TRP A 7 23.54 -11.12 8.39
C TRP A 7 22.56 -12.10 9.03
N SER A 8 22.76 -12.43 10.30
CA SER A 8 21.86 -13.32 11.03
C SER A 8 20.45 -12.72 11.15
N LEU A 9 20.34 -11.42 11.41
CA LEU A 9 19.05 -10.72 11.52
C LEU A 9 18.33 -10.64 10.17
N ILE A 10 19.06 -10.35 9.09
CA ILE A 10 18.52 -10.32 7.72
C ILE A 10 17.96 -11.69 7.34
N LEU A 11 18.76 -12.76 7.53
CA LEU A 11 18.33 -14.13 7.22
C LEU A 11 17.15 -14.56 8.08
N ALA A 12 17.15 -14.25 9.38
CA ALA A 12 16.04 -14.56 10.27
C ALA A 12 14.75 -13.85 9.83
N TYR A 13 14.82 -12.57 9.43
CA TYR A 13 13.66 -11.84 8.93
C TYR A 13 13.11 -12.43 7.63
N ILE A 14 13.97 -12.75 6.66
CA ILE A 14 13.56 -13.38 5.40
C ILE A 14 12.91 -14.74 5.66
N ALA A 15 13.54 -15.57 6.52
CA ALA A 15 13.00 -16.86 6.89
C ALA A 15 11.64 -16.72 7.59
N PHE A 16 11.49 -15.78 8.53
CA PHE A 16 10.22 -15.49 9.19
C PHE A 16 9.13 -15.09 8.17
N ALA A 17 9.42 -14.16 7.27
CA ALA A 17 8.48 -13.71 6.25
C ALA A 17 8.03 -14.88 5.34
N LEU A 18 8.97 -15.72 4.91
CA LEU A 18 8.69 -16.92 4.11
C LEU A 18 7.84 -17.93 4.87
N VAL A 19 8.16 -18.22 6.13
CA VAL A 19 7.39 -19.15 6.98
C VAL A 19 5.95 -18.65 7.13
N VAL A 20 5.75 -17.37 7.45
CA VAL A 20 4.40 -16.78 7.55
C VAL A 20 3.66 -16.88 6.22
N GLY A 21 4.32 -16.61 5.09
CA GLY A 21 3.74 -16.76 3.76
C GLY A 21 3.32 -18.21 3.45
N VAL A 22 4.15 -19.19 3.76
CA VAL A 22 3.85 -20.61 3.55
C VAL A 22 2.71 -21.07 4.46
N LEU A 23 2.72 -20.68 5.74
CA LEU A 23 1.66 -21.04 6.69
C LEU A 23 0.29 -20.46 6.28
N THR A 24 0.27 -19.24 5.74
CA THR A 24 -0.97 -18.57 5.32
C THR A 24 -1.42 -18.96 3.90
N SER A 25 -0.53 -19.51 3.06
CA SER A 25 -0.81 -19.90 1.67
C SER A 25 -2.03 -20.83 1.54
N ARG A 26 -2.12 -21.86 2.39
CA ARG A 26 -3.23 -22.82 2.39
C ARG A 26 -4.59 -22.18 2.67
N SER A 27 -4.63 -21.13 3.48
CA SER A 27 -5.85 -20.39 3.78
C SER A 27 -6.20 -19.43 2.65
N ALA A 28 -5.20 -18.79 2.04
CA ALA A 28 -5.36 -17.87 0.94
C ALA A 28 -5.85 -18.56 -0.35
N SER A 29 -5.42 -19.81 -0.61
CA SER A 29 -5.80 -20.58 -1.80
C SER A 29 -7.24 -21.10 -1.82
N ARG A 30 -8.04 -20.90 -0.75
CA ARG A 30 -9.40 -21.47 -0.66
C ARG A 30 -10.42 -20.77 -1.57
N SER A 31 -10.28 -19.47 -1.79
CA SER A 31 -11.15 -18.69 -2.69
C SER A 31 -10.54 -17.33 -3.01
N LEU A 32 -10.99 -16.68 -4.09
CA LEU A 32 -10.59 -15.31 -4.44
C LEU A 32 -10.86 -14.33 -3.29
N ALA A 33 -11.98 -14.48 -2.58
CA ALA A 33 -12.29 -13.66 -1.41
C ALA A 33 -11.35 -13.95 -0.21
N SER A 34 -10.89 -15.19 -0.05
CA SER A 34 -9.90 -15.55 0.97
C SER A 34 -8.52 -14.96 0.61
N TYR A 35 -8.18 -14.94 -0.67
CA TYR A 35 -6.93 -14.39 -1.17
C TYR A 35 -6.86 -12.85 -1.08
N PHE A 36 -7.89 -12.15 -1.55
CA PHE A 36 -7.86 -10.68 -1.67
C PHE A 36 -8.37 -9.93 -0.44
N VAL A 37 -9.36 -10.49 0.28
CA VAL A 37 -9.99 -9.79 1.43
C VAL A 37 -9.93 -10.60 2.72
N ALA A 38 -9.17 -11.70 2.76
CA ALA A 38 -9.03 -12.58 3.93
C ALA A 38 -10.39 -12.97 4.55
N GLY A 39 -11.39 -13.23 3.69
CA GLY A 39 -12.76 -13.55 4.13
C GLY A 39 -13.44 -12.44 4.94
N ARG A 40 -12.94 -11.20 4.91
CA ARG A 40 -13.41 -10.04 5.70
C ARG A 40 -13.42 -10.31 7.21
N SER A 41 -12.57 -11.22 7.67
CA SER A 41 -12.50 -11.72 9.05
C SER A 41 -11.45 -11.00 9.91
N LEU A 42 -10.56 -10.23 9.28
CA LEU A 42 -9.50 -9.51 9.97
C LEU A 42 -10.07 -8.35 10.81
N PRO A 43 -9.61 -8.16 12.05
CA PRO A 43 -10.02 -7.02 12.85
C PRO A 43 -9.40 -5.73 12.30
N TRP A 44 -10.06 -4.61 12.60
CA TRP A 44 -9.73 -3.31 12.02
C TRP A 44 -8.28 -2.87 12.25
N TRP A 45 -7.66 -3.24 13.37
CA TRP A 45 -6.30 -2.84 13.70
C TRP A 45 -5.26 -3.55 12.84
N TRP A 46 -5.44 -4.85 12.51
CA TRP A 46 -4.58 -5.56 11.56
C TRP A 46 -4.66 -4.92 10.17
N ILE A 47 -5.87 -4.57 9.73
CA ILE A 47 -6.10 -3.92 8.44
C ILE A 47 -5.46 -2.52 8.43
N GLY A 48 -5.68 -1.73 9.48
CA GLY A 48 -5.11 -0.39 9.61
C GLY A 48 -3.58 -0.39 9.63
N THR A 49 -2.97 -1.31 10.39
CA THR A 49 -1.50 -1.47 10.41
C THR A 49 -0.97 -1.85 9.03
N SER A 50 -1.64 -2.78 8.32
CA SER A 50 -1.24 -3.15 6.95
C SER A 50 -1.32 -1.97 5.97
N MET A 51 -2.37 -1.15 6.06
CA MET A 51 -2.51 0.05 5.23
C MET A 51 -1.38 1.06 5.47
N VAL A 52 -1.02 1.29 6.74
CA VAL A 52 0.11 2.16 7.09
C VAL A 52 1.43 1.56 6.61
N ALA A 53 1.67 0.27 6.86
CA ALA A 53 2.88 -0.43 6.41
C ALA A 53 3.05 -0.37 4.88
N THR A 54 1.96 -0.48 4.12
CA THR A 54 1.96 -0.36 2.64
C THR A 54 2.38 1.03 2.16
N THR A 55 2.04 2.07 2.93
CA THR A 55 2.37 3.46 2.59
C THR A 55 3.81 3.82 2.97
N PHE A 56 4.39 3.13 3.96
CA PHE A 56 5.75 3.34 4.42
C PHE A 56 6.75 2.52 3.60
N ALA A 57 7.24 3.11 2.50
CA ALA A 57 8.39 2.60 1.77
C ALA A 57 9.72 3.00 2.46
N SER A 58 10.82 2.33 2.09
CA SER A 58 12.14 2.49 2.73
C SER A 58 12.74 3.90 2.60
N ASP A 59 12.31 4.67 1.60
CA ASP A 59 12.73 6.04 1.32
C ASP A 59 12.00 7.10 2.15
N THR A 60 10.79 6.78 2.62
CA THR A 60 9.92 7.74 3.29
C THR A 60 10.52 8.27 4.60
N PRO A 61 11.07 7.42 5.51
CA PRO A 61 11.76 7.90 6.71
C PRO A 61 12.95 8.81 6.39
N LEU A 62 13.73 8.49 5.36
CA LEU A 62 14.88 9.29 4.94
C LEU A 62 14.44 10.69 4.49
N VAL A 63 13.36 10.78 3.71
CA VAL A 63 12.81 12.05 3.25
C VAL A 63 12.25 12.88 4.41
N VAL A 64 11.49 12.26 5.31
CA VAL A 64 10.92 12.96 6.48
C VAL A 64 12.04 13.46 7.40
N ALA A 65 13.05 12.63 7.68
CA ALA A 65 14.22 13.05 8.46
C ALA A 65 14.95 14.22 7.79
N GLY A 66 15.14 14.18 6.46
CA GLY A 66 15.74 15.28 5.70
C GLY A 66 14.92 16.57 5.72
N ILE A 67 13.59 16.48 5.72
CA ILE A 67 12.69 17.63 5.87
C ILE A 67 12.82 18.23 7.26
N VAL A 68 12.78 17.41 8.31
CA VAL A 68 12.87 17.86 9.70
C VAL A 68 14.24 18.46 9.99
N ALA A 69 15.32 17.87 9.47
CA ALA A 69 16.67 18.41 9.62
C ALA A 69 16.81 19.83 9.01
N LYS A 70 16.10 20.12 7.92
CA LYS A 70 16.18 21.42 7.22
C LYS A 70 15.17 22.46 7.69
N ARG A 71 13.97 22.03 8.06
CA ARG A 71 12.82 22.91 8.37
C ARG A 71 12.38 22.84 9.83
N GLY A 72 13.06 22.04 10.65
CA GLY A 72 12.65 21.74 12.01
C GLY A 72 11.40 20.86 12.06
N ILE A 73 10.87 20.67 13.27
CA ILE A 73 9.70 19.81 13.53
C ILE A 73 8.46 20.27 12.75
N SER A 74 8.33 21.56 12.46
CA SER A 74 7.22 22.11 11.66
C SER A 74 7.16 21.53 10.24
N GLY A 75 8.29 21.09 9.68
CA GLY A 75 8.34 20.43 8.38
C GLY A 75 7.53 19.12 8.33
N ASN A 76 7.32 18.46 9.47
CA ASN A 76 6.52 17.25 9.58
C ASN A 76 5.03 17.49 9.23
N TRP A 77 4.57 18.75 9.29
CA TRP A 77 3.22 19.12 8.87
C TRP A 77 2.93 18.77 7.41
N PHE A 78 3.96 18.76 6.55
CA PHE A 78 3.84 18.34 5.16
C PHE A 78 3.25 16.93 5.02
N TRP A 79 3.66 16.02 5.90
CA TRP A 79 3.15 14.65 5.92
C TRP A 79 1.85 14.53 6.72
N TRP A 80 1.79 15.17 7.90
CA TRP A 80 0.62 15.05 8.80
C TRP A 80 -0.67 15.63 8.21
N ALA A 81 -0.59 16.62 7.33
CA ALA A 81 -1.76 17.16 6.65
C ALA A 81 -2.55 16.08 5.87
N TRP A 82 -1.87 15.03 5.39
CA TRP A 82 -2.51 13.93 4.66
C TRP A 82 -3.39 13.05 5.54
N VAL A 83 -3.18 13.05 6.86
CA VAL A 83 -4.00 12.28 7.80
C VAL A 83 -5.47 12.69 7.71
N ILE A 84 -5.74 14.00 7.57
CA ILE A 84 -7.11 14.53 7.46
C ILE A 84 -7.79 13.95 6.21
N GLY A 85 -7.10 13.93 5.08
CA GLY A 85 -7.61 13.36 3.83
C GLY A 85 -7.90 11.86 3.97
N ASN A 86 -6.98 11.10 4.56
CA ASN A 86 -7.15 9.66 4.78
C ASN A 86 -8.31 9.35 5.74
N VAL A 87 -8.46 10.11 6.81
CA VAL A 87 -9.61 10.00 7.72
C VAL A 87 -10.91 10.31 6.99
N GLY A 88 -10.93 11.34 6.14
CA GLY A 88 -12.08 11.65 5.29
C GLY A 88 -12.47 10.47 4.39
N VAL A 89 -11.49 9.87 3.70
CA VAL A 89 -11.73 8.67 2.86
C VAL A 89 -12.27 7.51 3.70
N ALA A 90 -11.67 7.26 4.87
CA ALA A 90 -12.09 6.19 5.77
C ALA A 90 -13.52 6.37 6.30
N VAL A 91 -13.92 7.59 6.63
CA VAL A 91 -15.25 7.88 7.20
C VAL A 91 -16.34 7.89 6.12
N PHE A 92 -16.10 8.56 5.00
CA PHE A 92 -17.15 8.77 3.99
C PHE A 92 -17.21 7.65 2.95
N PHE A 93 -16.06 7.18 2.47
CA PHE A 93 -16.01 6.26 1.33
C PHE A 93 -15.90 4.79 1.73
N ALA A 94 -15.24 4.46 2.85
CA ALA A 94 -15.11 3.06 3.27
C ALA A 94 -16.47 2.35 3.49
N PRO A 95 -17.52 2.99 4.08
CA PRO A 95 -18.83 2.36 4.19
C PRO A 95 -19.48 2.07 2.83
N LEU A 96 -19.31 2.99 1.87
CA LEU A 96 -19.83 2.83 0.50
C LEU A 96 -19.13 1.68 -0.21
N TRP A 97 -17.81 1.60 -0.07
CA TRP A 97 -17.00 0.52 -0.65
C TRP A 97 -17.36 -0.83 -0.04
N ARG A 98 -17.61 -0.87 1.28
CA ARG A 98 -18.03 -2.10 1.97
C ARG A 98 -19.40 -2.58 1.51
N ARG A 99 -20.33 -1.66 1.21
CA ARG A 99 -21.67 -1.97 0.68
C ARG A 99 -21.63 -2.45 -0.77
N ALA A 100 -20.69 -1.98 -1.58
CA ALA A 100 -20.56 -2.39 -2.98
C ALA A 100 -20.16 -3.87 -3.13
N GLY A 101 -19.58 -4.49 -2.09
CA GLY A 101 -19.27 -5.93 -2.09
C GLY A 101 -18.13 -6.35 -3.02
N VAL A 102 -17.61 -5.43 -3.83
CA VAL A 102 -16.51 -5.61 -4.77
C VAL A 102 -15.20 -5.98 -4.06
N VAL A 103 -14.37 -6.74 -4.75
CA VAL A 103 -13.04 -7.17 -4.31
C VAL A 103 -11.96 -6.33 -4.99
N THR A 104 -12.21 -5.91 -6.23
CA THR A 104 -11.29 -5.06 -6.99
C THR A 104 -11.88 -3.67 -7.26
N ASP A 105 -11.00 -2.70 -7.43
CA ASP A 105 -11.37 -1.37 -7.92
C ASP A 105 -11.87 -1.38 -9.37
N ALA A 106 -11.36 -2.32 -10.18
CA ALA A 106 -11.82 -2.59 -11.53
C ALA A 106 -13.30 -3.02 -11.58
N GLU A 107 -13.71 -3.91 -10.67
CA GLU A 107 -15.12 -4.29 -10.51
C GLU A 107 -16.00 -3.09 -10.17
N LEU A 108 -15.52 -2.16 -9.34
CA LEU A 108 -16.28 -0.95 -9.02
C LEU A 108 -16.51 -0.06 -10.25
N ILE A 109 -15.49 0.08 -11.10
CA ILE A 109 -15.58 0.84 -12.35
C ILE A 109 -16.61 0.19 -13.28
N GLU A 110 -16.57 -1.13 -13.41
CA GLU A 110 -17.52 -1.88 -14.24
C GLU A 110 -18.96 -1.83 -13.70
N LEU A 111 -19.13 -1.94 -12.37
CA LEU A 111 -20.41 -1.78 -11.70
C LEU A 111 -21.01 -0.38 -11.92
N ARG A 112 -20.16 0.66 -11.93
CA ARG A 112 -20.62 2.06 -12.05
C ARG A 112 -20.89 2.50 -13.48
N TYR A 113 -20.07 2.06 -14.44
CA TYR A 113 -20.04 2.57 -15.81
C TYR A 113 -20.40 1.54 -16.89
N GLY A 114 -20.67 0.28 -16.52
CA GLY A 114 -21.00 -0.80 -17.45
C GLY A 114 -19.79 -1.32 -18.24
N SER A 115 -20.03 -2.31 -19.10
CA SER A 115 -18.97 -3.05 -19.79
C SER A 115 -18.19 -2.22 -20.82
N GLY A 116 -18.85 -1.33 -21.57
CA GLY A 116 -18.20 -0.52 -22.61
C GLY A 116 -17.29 0.57 -22.03
N PRO A 117 -17.85 1.67 -21.47
CA PRO A 117 -17.07 2.73 -20.86
C PRO A 117 -16.18 2.23 -19.70
N GLY A 118 -16.64 1.24 -18.93
CA GLY A 118 -15.87 0.65 -17.84
C GLY A 118 -14.62 -0.09 -18.32
N ALA A 119 -14.68 -0.82 -19.45
CA ALA A 119 -13.48 -1.46 -20.02
C ALA A 119 -12.42 -0.43 -20.44
N PHE A 120 -12.85 0.66 -21.09
CA PHE A 120 -11.93 1.75 -21.44
C PHE A 120 -11.29 2.39 -20.21
N LEU A 121 -12.10 2.72 -19.19
CA LEU A 121 -11.60 3.35 -17.95
C LEU A 121 -10.63 2.44 -17.19
N ARG A 122 -10.89 1.12 -17.14
CA ARG A 122 -9.96 0.14 -16.56
C ARG A 122 -8.64 0.10 -17.32
N GLY A 123 -8.69 0.02 -18.65
CA GLY A 123 -7.50 0.02 -19.50
C GLY A 123 -6.69 1.30 -19.36
N PHE A 124 -7.36 2.46 -19.42
CA PHE A 124 -6.73 3.76 -19.23
C PHE A 124 -6.06 3.87 -17.86
N LYS A 125 -6.77 3.53 -16.78
CA LYS A 125 -6.23 3.54 -15.42
C LYS A 125 -5.00 2.65 -15.29
N ALA A 126 -5.06 1.44 -15.86
CA ALA A 126 -3.94 0.49 -15.82
C ALA A 126 -2.70 1.07 -16.52
N VAL A 127 -2.86 1.67 -17.70
CA VAL A 127 -1.75 2.31 -18.43
C VAL A 127 -1.22 3.53 -17.66
N TYR A 128 -2.10 4.40 -17.19
CA TYR A 128 -1.74 5.60 -16.43
C TYR A 128 -0.97 5.26 -15.15
N SER A 129 -1.46 4.30 -14.37
CA SER A 129 -0.85 3.91 -13.09
C SER A 129 0.46 3.15 -13.30
N SER A 130 0.51 2.25 -14.29
CA SER A 130 1.68 1.39 -14.51
C SER A 130 2.80 2.09 -15.28
N LEU A 131 2.50 3.03 -16.18
CA LEU A 131 3.53 3.77 -16.92
C LEU A 131 3.83 5.11 -16.25
N ILE A 132 2.87 6.02 -16.21
CA ILE A 132 3.14 7.41 -15.83
C ILE A 132 3.48 7.49 -14.34
N VAL A 133 2.60 6.98 -13.48
CA VAL A 133 2.80 7.07 -12.02
C VAL A 133 4.03 6.28 -11.60
N ASN A 134 4.18 5.04 -12.09
CA ASN A 134 5.33 4.21 -11.75
C ASN A 134 6.66 4.84 -12.16
N LEU A 135 6.76 5.41 -13.37
CA LEU A 135 7.99 6.08 -13.83
C LEU A 135 8.33 7.31 -12.99
N ILE A 136 7.33 8.11 -12.60
CA ILE A 136 7.54 9.27 -11.72
C ILE A 136 8.04 8.82 -10.34
N VAL A 137 7.38 7.83 -9.75
CA VAL A 137 7.78 7.26 -8.45
C VAL A 137 9.20 6.69 -8.53
N MET A 138 9.51 5.96 -9.60
CA MET A 138 10.83 5.39 -9.78
C MET A 138 11.92 6.46 -9.92
N GLY A 139 11.65 7.54 -10.67
CA GLY A 139 12.55 8.69 -10.74
C GLY A 139 12.77 9.37 -9.38
N TRP A 140 11.73 9.45 -8.56
CA TRP A 140 11.85 9.96 -7.18
C TRP A 140 12.70 9.05 -6.28
N VAL A 141 12.46 7.74 -6.31
CA VAL A 141 13.22 6.75 -5.54
C VAL A 141 14.70 6.73 -5.95
N PHE A 142 15.01 6.73 -7.25
CA PHE A 142 16.40 6.78 -7.71
C PHE A 142 17.11 8.07 -7.28
N ARG A 143 16.40 9.21 -7.32
CA ARG A 143 16.95 10.47 -6.86
C ARG A 143 17.20 10.48 -5.34
N ALA A 144 16.35 9.79 -4.58
CA ALA A 144 16.54 9.66 -3.13
C ALA A 144 17.75 8.78 -2.79
N MET A 145 18.02 7.72 -3.55
CA MET A 145 19.18 6.82 -3.34
C MET A 145 20.51 7.39 -3.86
N ALA A 146 20.48 8.33 -4.81
CA ALA A 146 21.69 8.95 -5.37
C ALA A 146 22.31 10.04 -4.46
N LYS A 147 21.79 10.26 -3.26
CA LYS A 147 22.28 11.23 -2.27
C LYS A 147 22.54 10.54 -0.94
#